data_AF-A0A1Y0HPX0-F1
#
_entry.id   AF-A0A1Y0HPX0-F1
#
_cell.length_a   1.000
_cell.length_b   1.000
_cell.length_c   1.000
_cell.angle_alpha   90.00
_cell.angle_beta   90.00
_cell.angle_gamma   90.00
#
_symmetry.space_group_name_H-M   'P 1'
#
loop_
_entity.id
_entity.type
_entity.pdbx_description
1 polymer ?
#
loop_
_entity_poly.entity_id
_entity_poly.type
_entity_poly.pdbx_seq_one_letter_code
_entity_poly.pdbx_strand_id
1 'polypeptide(L)'
;MKYGLNSFDVENSQRKIDLQKEYMLKSTFVTSNGTCKTLLDVNMNANISTRYYAQLVNKVNTLQQTMSNLDLMPIFMTLTLDGWLHDLYYGDYSRFKEEYLKKLPETDKYGYLKTKASLREVFDVHDLYMVLRWQWDRFMKTNTIQTIREDTKIGYLFAVEPHESGVPHAHVLFYVPFASIEKLKKEFKKIFGTSQNKGQDKERLSLDQIANGEMNGFQWTLTNPVGYILKYVTKSFMDIKNQSQIDELQAWYIKHRIVRFTTSHTLVPQWVYNKVYPLENDWLYLSDLKINSMCEWSAEDDYFKFEDTKLGKTLMYTRGLYQMFQDGSLVHEFGEMKELKLPNTMKFRDKFVLRQHKKFIKIELFNVKGQKIELYPKPIAQRKNYDLVQYYRKLNPELCNLQHFGLVQNECIKRGLIEGQIQSLNDFNTDFEMGA
;
A
#
# COMPACT_ATOMS: atom_id res chain seq x y z
N MET A 1 16.55 -14.32 -10.37
CA MET A 1 15.63 -13.17 -10.18
C MET A 1 14.59 -13.58 -9.17
N LYS A 2 14.55 -12.92 -8.02
CA LYS A 2 13.56 -13.19 -6.95
C LYS A 2 12.39 -12.23 -7.13
N TYR A 3 11.16 -12.70 -6.98
CA TYR A 3 9.93 -11.89 -7.11
C TYR A 3 9.77 -11.16 -8.47
N GLY A 4 10.40 -11.66 -9.53
CA GLY A 4 10.40 -11.00 -10.84
C GLY A 4 11.20 -9.69 -10.89
N LEU A 5 12.12 -9.47 -9.93
CA LEU A 5 13.00 -8.30 -9.91
C LEU A 5 14.39 -8.62 -10.44
N ASN A 6 14.97 -7.65 -11.15
CA ASN A 6 16.38 -7.64 -11.52
C ASN A 6 17.20 -6.70 -10.60
N SER A 7 18.53 -6.72 -10.75
CA SER A 7 19.43 -5.89 -9.94
C SER A 7 19.13 -4.39 -10.07
N PHE A 8 18.77 -3.93 -11.27
CA PHE A 8 18.40 -2.53 -11.51
C PHE A 8 17.16 -2.11 -10.73
N ASP A 9 16.16 -2.99 -10.60
CA ASP A 9 14.94 -2.70 -9.84
C ASP A 9 15.23 -2.47 -8.36
N VAL A 10 16.16 -3.25 -7.80
CA VAL A 10 16.61 -3.13 -6.41
C VAL A 10 17.42 -1.85 -6.23
N GLU A 11 18.42 -1.62 -7.09
CA GLU A 11 19.27 -0.42 -7.08
C GLU A 11 18.44 0.87 -7.19
N ASN A 12 17.48 0.91 -8.12
CA ASN A 12 16.62 2.07 -8.31
C ASN A 12 15.66 2.28 -7.12
N SER A 13 15.20 1.20 -6.49
CA SER A 13 14.39 1.27 -5.28
C SER A 13 15.20 1.78 -4.09
N GLN A 14 16.45 1.34 -3.96
CA GLN A 14 17.40 1.81 -2.94
C GLN A 14 17.69 3.31 -3.13
N ARG A 15 18.08 3.73 -4.34
CA ARG A 15 18.32 5.15 -4.67
C ARG A 15 17.14 6.03 -4.31
N LYS A 16 15.91 5.57 -4.56
CA LYS A 16 14.69 6.30 -4.20
C LYS A 16 14.55 6.48 -2.68
N ILE A 17 14.84 5.45 -1.90
CA ILE A 17 14.79 5.50 -0.43
C ILE A 17 15.90 6.41 0.11
N ASP A 18 17.11 6.33 -0.44
CA ASP A 18 18.24 7.16 -0.03
C ASP A 18 17.98 8.64 -0.27
N LEU A 19 17.51 9.00 -1.47
CA LEU A 19 17.11 10.38 -1.78
C LEU A 19 16.00 10.88 -0.86
N GLN A 20 15.03 10.02 -0.53
CA GLN A 20 13.96 10.36 0.40
C GLN A 20 14.50 10.59 1.82
N LYS A 21 15.39 9.72 2.30
CA LYS A 21 16.04 9.83 3.62
C LYS A 21 16.89 11.10 3.71
N GLU A 22 17.70 11.36 2.70
CA GLU A 22 18.55 12.54 2.60
C GLU A 22 17.72 13.83 2.65
N TYR A 23 16.66 13.92 1.86
CA TYR A 23 15.74 15.05 1.87
C TYR A 23 15.13 15.28 3.27
N MET A 24 14.69 14.21 3.93
CA MET A 24 14.07 14.30 5.25
C MET A 24 15.06 14.70 6.35
N LEU A 25 16.33 14.27 6.25
CA LEU A 25 17.39 14.65 7.17
C LEU A 25 17.80 16.12 7.00
N LYS A 26 17.89 16.60 5.75
CA LYS A 26 18.28 17.98 5.44
C LYS A 26 17.16 18.98 5.75
N SER A 27 15.91 18.53 5.75
CA SER A 27 14.74 19.38 6.02
C SER A 27 14.50 19.49 7.52
N THR A 28 14.82 20.63 8.12
CA THR A 28 14.67 20.89 9.56
C THR A 28 13.54 21.86 9.87
N PHE A 29 13.02 21.77 11.09
CA PHE A 29 12.07 22.70 11.67
C PHE A 29 12.33 22.84 13.17
N VAL A 30 11.96 23.98 13.75
CA VAL A 30 12.08 24.25 15.17
C VAL A 30 10.71 24.05 15.82
N THR A 31 10.67 23.25 16.88
CA THR A 31 9.46 23.05 17.69
C THR A 31 9.24 24.21 18.66
N SER A 32 8.03 24.35 19.22
CA SER A 32 7.68 25.47 20.11
C SER A 32 8.55 25.57 21.37
N ASN A 33 9.19 24.48 21.79
CA ASN A 33 10.13 24.46 22.92
C ASN A 33 11.59 24.76 22.50
N GLY A 34 11.82 25.22 21.27
CA GLY A 34 13.15 25.54 20.74
C GLY A 34 13.95 24.33 20.23
N THR A 35 13.43 23.10 20.32
CA THR A 35 14.15 21.91 19.83
C THR A 35 14.13 21.89 18.31
N CYS A 36 15.31 21.86 17.68
CA CYS A 36 15.46 21.61 16.25
C CYS A 36 15.24 20.13 15.95
N LYS A 37 14.35 19.82 15.01
CA LYS A 37 14.05 18.47 14.54
C LYS A 37 14.12 18.41 13.02
N THR A 38 14.40 17.23 12.49
CA THR A 38 14.33 16.91 11.07
C THR A 38 12.96 16.36 10.70
N LEU A 39 12.59 16.40 9.42
CA LEU A 39 11.39 15.69 8.95
C LEU A 39 11.46 14.18 9.21
N LEU A 40 12.68 13.61 9.28
CA LEU A 40 12.86 12.20 9.59
C LEU A 40 12.38 11.87 11.02
N ASP A 41 12.60 12.76 11.98
CA ASP A 41 12.21 12.56 13.39
C ASP A 41 10.70 12.41 13.59
N VAL A 42 9.91 12.94 12.66
CA VAL A 42 8.43 12.89 12.66
C VAL A 42 7.86 12.01 11.55
N ASN A 43 8.72 11.30 10.82
CA ASN A 43 8.31 10.46 9.70
C ASN A 43 7.74 9.11 10.15
N MET A 44 6.84 8.54 9.34
CA MET A 44 6.21 7.22 9.56
C MET A 44 6.37 6.29 8.34
N ASN A 45 7.48 6.39 7.61
CA ASN A 45 7.78 5.52 6.48
C ASN A 45 8.36 4.18 6.97
N ALA A 46 7.79 3.10 6.47
CA ALA A 46 8.17 1.71 6.72
C ALA A 46 9.66 1.37 6.50
N ASN A 47 10.36 2.10 5.62
CA ASN A 47 11.73 1.78 5.23
C ASN A 47 12.78 2.71 5.85
N ILE A 48 12.37 3.75 6.57
CA ILE A 48 13.29 4.81 7.04
C ILE A 48 13.04 5.17 8.51
N SER A 49 11.80 5.05 8.99
CA SER A 49 11.43 5.44 10.36
C SER A 49 11.34 4.25 11.30
N THR A 50 12.04 4.33 12.42
CA THR A 50 11.94 3.38 13.54
C THR A 50 10.61 3.50 14.30
N ARG A 51 9.92 4.64 14.21
CA ARG A 51 8.66 4.91 14.93
C ARG A 51 7.49 4.11 14.35
N TYR A 52 7.53 3.85 13.05
CA TYR A 52 6.44 3.16 12.35
C TYR A 52 6.18 1.77 12.94
N TYR A 53 7.24 1.02 13.24
CA TYR A 53 7.12 -0.35 13.76
C TYR A 53 6.47 -0.39 15.14
N ALA A 54 6.88 0.48 16.07
CA ALA A 54 6.29 0.55 17.40
C ALA A 54 4.79 0.88 17.35
N GLN A 55 4.39 1.84 16.51
CA GLN A 55 2.98 2.18 16.33
C GLN A 55 2.17 1.05 15.68
N LEU A 56 2.76 0.35 14.72
CA LEU A 56 2.14 -0.79 14.06
C LEU A 56 1.83 -1.92 15.05
N VAL A 57 2.79 -2.27 15.91
CA VAL A 57 2.60 -3.29 16.94
C VAL A 57 1.52 -2.86 17.93
N ASN A 58 1.55 -1.61 18.42
CA ASN A 58 0.54 -1.10 19.34
C ASN A 58 -0.87 -1.17 18.73
N LYS A 59 -1.00 -0.77 17.45
CA LYS A 59 -2.24 -0.86 16.68
C LYS A 59 -2.78 -2.29 16.57
N VAL A 60 -1.92 -3.24 16.24
CA VAL A 60 -2.30 -4.65 16.07
C VAL A 60 -2.79 -5.24 17.39
N ASN A 61 -2.05 -5.02 18.48
CA ASN A 61 -2.43 -5.49 19.81
C ASN A 61 -3.75 -4.87 20.27
N THR A 62 -3.90 -3.55 20.08
CA THR A 62 -5.14 -2.82 20.40
C THR A 62 -6.33 -3.39 19.64
N LEU A 63 -6.19 -3.64 18.33
CA LEU A 63 -7.26 -4.23 17.53
C LEU A 63 -7.61 -5.64 18.03
N GLN A 64 -6.61 -6.49 18.26
CA GLN A 64 -6.85 -7.86 18.74
C GLN A 64 -7.58 -7.87 20.08
N GLN A 65 -7.14 -7.08 21.04
CA GLN A 65 -7.78 -7.01 22.35
C GLN A 65 -9.21 -6.48 22.22
N THR A 66 -9.43 -5.45 21.41
CA THR A 66 -10.78 -4.93 21.14
C THR A 66 -11.70 -6.03 20.57
N MET A 67 -11.21 -6.81 19.60
CA MET A 67 -12.02 -7.88 19.00
C MET A 67 -12.25 -9.05 19.97
N SER A 68 -11.26 -9.35 20.81
CA SER A 68 -11.37 -10.40 21.85
C SER A 68 -12.40 -10.02 22.92
N ASN A 69 -12.45 -8.74 23.32
CA ASN A 69 -13.44 -8.21 24.26
C ASN A 69 -14.87 -8.25 23.69
N LEU A 70 -15.03 -8.41 22.38
CA LEU A 70 -16.31 -8.59 21.70
C LEU A 70 -16.64 -10.07 21.44
N ASP A 71 -15.91 -10.99 22.06
CA ASP A 71 -16.04 -12.45 21.90
C ASP A 71 -15.96 -12.90 20.43
N LEU A 72 -15.20 -12.17 19.60
CA LEU A 72 -15.01 -12.51 18.19
C LEU A 72 -13.86 -13.49 18.02
N MET A 73 -14.10 -14.51 17.19
CA MET A 73 -13.12 -15.54 16.86
C MET A 73 -12.22 -15.07 15.71
N PRO A 74 -10.89 -15.19 15.82
CA PRO A 74 -9.98 -14.94 14.71
C PRO A 74 -10.01 -16.07 13.69
N ILE A 75 -10.01 -15.69 12.41
CA ILE A 75 -9.84 -16.55 11.26
C ILE A 75 -8.61 -16.08 10.49
N PHE A 76 -7.65 -16.98 10.30
CA PHE A 76 -6.51 -16.76 9.42
C PHE A 76 -6.86 -17.24 8.00
N MET A 77 -6.77 -16.34 7.04
CA MET A 77 -7.05 -16.60 5.64
C MET A 77 -5.82 -16.37 4.78
N THR A 78 -5.61 -17.25 3.81
CA THR A 78 -4.64 -17.06 2.73
C THR A 78 -5.40 -16.85 1.43
N LEU A 79 -5.19 -15.71 0.80
CA LEU A 79 -5.84 -15.27 -0.43
C LEU A 79 -4.86 -15.39 -1.59
N THR A 80 -5.02 -16.43 -2.40
CA THR A 80 -4.23 -16.66 -3.62
C THR A 80 -5.11 -16.41 -4.84
N LEU A 81 -4.52 -15.83 -5.89
CA LEU A 81 -5.18 -15.68 -7.19
C LEU A 81 -5.30 -17.04 -7.90
N ASP A 82 -6.35 -17.17 -8.72
CA ASP A 82 -6.53 -18.35 -9.58
C ASP A 82 -5.35 -18.50 -10.56
N GLY A 83 -4.97 -19.73 -10.92
CA GLY A 83 -3.84 -19.98 -11.82
C GLY A 83 -3.95 -19.27 -13.19
N TRP A 84 -5.17 -19.10 -13.73
CA TRP A 84 -5.36 -18.36 -14.99
C TRP A 84 -4.99 -16.88 -14.88
N LEU A 85 -5.04 -16.26 -13.68
CA LEU A 85 -4.57 -14.89 -13.47
C LEU A 85 -3.04 -14.81 -13.47
N HIS A 86 -2.36 -15.87 -13.00
CA HIS A 86 -0.91 -15.97 -13.11
C HIS A 86 -0.47 -16.05 -14.56
N ASP A 87 -1.24 -16.70 -15.44
CA ASP A 87 -0.91 -16.78 -16.87
C ASP A 87 -1.00 -15.42 -17.55
N LEU A 88 -1.98 -14.59 -17.17
CA LEU A 88 -2.14 -13.24 -17.72
C LEU A 88 -0.92 -12.35 -17.45
N TYR A 89 -0.20 -12.59 -16.35
CA TYR A 89 1.07 -11.93 -16.05
C TYR A 89 2.15 -12.25 -17.09
N TYR A 90 2.15 -13.48 -17.60
CA TYR A 90 3.05 -13.93 -18.65
C TYR A 90 2.50 -13.69 -20.06
N GLY A 91 1.31 -13.07 -20.17
CA GLY A 91 0.63 -12.86 -21.44
C GLY A 91 0.00 -14.12 -22.04
N ASP A 92 -0.11 -15.19 -21.27
CA ASP A 92 -0.74 -16.43 -21.72
C ASP A 92 -2.26 -16.41 -21.41
N TYR A 93 -3.06 -16.52 -22.47
CA TYR A 93 -4.52 -16.55 -22.41
C TYR A 93 -5.08 -17.95 -22.70
N SER A 94 -4.24 -19.00 -22.75
CA SER A 94 -4.63 -20.38 -23.06
C SER A 94 -5.71 -20.94 -22.14
N ARG A 95 -5.62 -20.65 -20.82
CA ARG A 95 -6.61 -21.06 -19.81
C ARG A 95 -7.72 -20.02 -19.58
N PHE A 96 -7.67 -18.86 -20.25
CA PHE A 96 -8.64 -17.79 -20.07
C PHE A 96 -9.96 -18.14 -20.77
N LYS A 97 -11.07 -17.94 -20.05
CA LYS A 97 -12.43 -18.12 -20.58
C LYS A 97 -13.20 -16.82 -20.46
N GLU A 98 -14.07 -16.51 -21.41
CA GLU A 98 -14.87 -15.28 -21.38
C GLU A 98 -15.70 -15.13 -20.10
N GLU A 99 -16.18 -16.24 -19.54
CA GLU A 99 -16.89 -16.23 -18.26
C GLU A 99 -16.07 -15.67 -17.10
N TYR A 100 -14.73 -15.66 -17.18
CA TYR A 100 -13.84 -15.10 -16.16
C TYR A 100 -13.83 -13.57 -16.17
N LEU A 101 -14.34 -12.91 -17.21
CA LEU A 101 -14.51 -11.45 -17.21
C LEU A 101 -15.37 -10.98 -16.03
N LYS A 102 -16.32 -11.79 -15.55
CA LYS A 102 -17.12 -11.47 -14.34
C LYS A 102 -16.31 -11.50 -13.04
N LYS A 103 -15.08 -12.03 -13.07
CA LYS A 103 -14.11 -12.12 -11.98
C LYS A 103 -13.01 -11.04 -12.07
N LEU A 104 -13.13 -10.08 -12.96
CA LEU A 104 -12.20 -8.94 -13.06
C LEU A 104 -12.92 -7.62 -12.72
N PRO A 105 -12.23 -6.65 -12.10
CA PRO A 105 -12.80 -5.33 -11.86
C PRO A 105 -12.90 -4.50 -13.15
N GLU A 106 -13.88 -3.60 -13.17
CA GLU A 106 -14.05 -2.60 -14.24
C GLU A 106 -14.53 -1.28 -13.62
N THR A 107 -13.65 -0.61 -12.89
CA THR A 107 -13.98 0.59 -12.09
C THR A 107 -12.77 1.48 -11.90
N ASP A 108 -12.95 2.78 -11.66
CA ASP A 108 -11.83 3.69 -11.35
C ASP A 108 -10.99 3.25 -10.14
N LYS A 109 -11.62 2.65 -9.13
CA LYS A 109 -10.95 2.23 -7.90
C LYS A 109 -9.95 1.09 -8.09
N TYR A 110 -10.27 0.13 -8.96
CA TYR A 110 -9.51 -1.12 -9.12
C TYR A 110 -8.94 -1.29 -10.54
N GLY A 111 -9.16 -0.31 -11.41
CA GLY A 111 -8.80 -0.39 -12.82
C GLY A 111 -9.86 -1.04 -13.71
N TYR A 112 -9.61 -0.93 -15.02
CA TYR A 112 -10.44 -1.42 -16.11
C TYR A 112 -9.89 -2.74 -16.66
N LEU A 113 -9.80 -3.73 -15.76
CA LEU A 113 -9.09 -4.98 -16.03
C LEU A 113 -9.91 -5.97 -16.86
N LYS A 114 -11.24 -5.83 -16.94
CA LYS A 114 -12.02 -6.59 -17.92
C LYS A 114 -11.67 -6.13 -19.32
N THR A 115 -11.65 -4.82 -19.55
CA THR A 115 -11.26 -4.25 -20.85
C THR A 115 -9.85 -4.71 -21.23
N LYS A 116 -8.91 -4.64 -20.29
CA LYS A 116 -7.52 -5.10 -20.48
C LYS A 116 -7.46 -6.57 -20.92
N ALA A 117 -8.19 -7.45 -20.22
CA ALA A 117 -8.26 -8.87 -20.58
C ALA A 117 -8.94 -9.12 -21.93
N SER A 118 -10.01 -8.39 -22.26
CA SER A 118 -10.68 -8.49 -23.56
C SER A 118 -9.76 -8.10 -24.73
N LEU A 119 -8.86 -7.15 -24.50
CA LEU A 119 -7.83 -6.74 -25.47
C LEU A 119 -6.60 -7.66 -25.48
N ARG A 120 -6.60 -8.72 -24.65
CA ARG A 120 -5.49 -9.66 -24.46
C ARG A 120 -4.16 -8.99 -24.09
N GLU A 121 -4.21 -7.90 -23.34
CA GLU A 121 -3.01 -7.22 -22.88
C GLU A 121 -2.35 -7.97 -21.72
N VAL A 122 -1.02 -7.89 -21.61
CA VAL A 122 -0.27 -8.50 -20.50
C VAL A 122 -0.57 -7.76 -19.19
N PHE A 123 -0.87 -8.52 -18.14
CA PHE A 123 -1.09 -7.96 -16.80
C PHE A 123 0.24 -7.71 -16.10
N ASP A 124 0.33 -6.66 -15.31
CA ASP A 124 1.45 -6.46 -14.41
C ASP A 124 1.12 -6.87 -12.96
N VAL A 125 2.13 -6.87 -12.10
CA VAL A 125 1.97 -7.21 -10.67
C VAL A 125 0.95 -6.31 -9.97
N HIS A 126 0.86 -5.04 -10.35
CA HIS A 126 -0.08 -4.10 -9.74
C HIS A 126 -1.52 -4.39 -10.17
N ASP A 127 -1.75 -4.78 -11.43
CA ASP A 127 -3.06 -5.24 -11.91
C ASP A 127 -3.55 -6.44 -11.10
N LEU A 128 -2.67 -7.44 -10.89
CA LEU A 128 -3.00 -8.62 -10.08
C LEU A 128 -3.29 -8.26 -8.62
N TYR A 129 -2.54 -7.30 -8.06
CA TYR A 129 -2.82 -6.77 -6.73
C TYR A 129 -4.20 -6.08 -6.67
N MET A 130 -4.59 -5.35 -7.71
CA MET A 130 -5.94 -4.76 -7.79
C MET A 130 -7.04 -5.84 -7.86
N VAL A 131 -6.82 -6.92 -8.62
CA VAL A 131 -7.76 -8.07 -8.63
C VAL A 131 -7.91 -8.65 -7.23
N LEU A 132 -6.80 -8.90 -6.51
CA LEU A 132 -6.80 -9.42 -5.15
C LEU A 132 -7.59 -8.51 -4.18
N ARG A 133 -7.35 -7.20 -4.26
CA ARG A 133 -8.06 -6.20 -3.43
C ARG A 133 -9.54 -6.10 -3.77
N TRP A 134 -9.90 -6.26 -5.04
CA TRP A 134 -11.29 -6.29 -5.47
C TRP A 134 -12.01 -7.56 -5.00
N GLN A 135 -11.37 -8.72 -5.07
CA GLN A 135 -11.91 -9.97 -4.51
C GLN A 135 -12.15 -9.85 -3.00
N TRP A 136 -11.21 -9.24 -2.26
CA TRP A 136 -11.39 -8.90 -0.84
C TRP A 136 -12.60 -7.99 -0.59
N ASP A 137 -12.74 -6.91 -1.36
CA ASP A 137 -13.88 -5.99 -1.24
C ASP A 137 -15.22 -6.69 -1.53
N ARG A 138 -15.25 -7.60 -2.51
CA ARG A 138 -16.42 -8.44 -2.79
C ARG A 138 -16.75 -9.36 -1.63
N PHE A 139 -15.74 -9.98 -1.01
CA PHE A 139 -15.94 -10.80 0.19
C PHE A 139 -16.54 -9.95 1.32
N MET A 140 -15.98 -8.77 1.59
CA MET A 140 -16.50 -7.85 2.61
C MET A 140 -17.91 -7.28 2.32
N LYS A 141 -18.43 -7.46 1.10
CA LYS A 141 -19.78 -7.04 0.66
C LYS A 141 -20.77 -8.20 0.56
N THR A 142 -20.39 -9.39 0.99
CA THR A 142 -21.32 -10.53 1.09
C THR A 142 -22.42 -10.25 2.12
N ASN A 143 -23.60 -10.83 1.91
CA ASN A 143 -24.73 -10.66 2.83
C ASN A 143 -24.37 -11.13 4.25
N THR A 144 -23.61 -12.23 4.39
CA THR A 144 -23.16 -12.70 5.70
C THR A 144 -22.37 -11.63 6.44
N ILE A 145 -21.42 -10.96 5.78
CA ILE A 145 -20.66 -9.87 6.40
C ILE A 145 -21.51 -8.63 6.66
N GLN A 146 -22.45 -8.30 5.78
CA GLN A 146 -23.35 -7.16 6.03
C GLN A 146 -24.21 -7.41 7.27
N THR A 147 -24.80 -8.60 7.42
CA THR A 147 -25.59 -8.95 8.61
C THR A 147 -24.74 -8.92 9.88
N ILE A 148 -23.51 -9.45 9.86
CA ILE A 148 -22.62 -9.35 11.03
C ILE A 148 -22.36 -7.89 11.42
N ARG A 149 -22.24 -6.98 10.43
CA ARG A 149 -21.99 -5.55 10.67
C ARG A 149 -23.20 -4.79 11.23
N GLU A 150 -24.40 -5.31 11.01
CA GLU A 150 -25.62 -4.78 11.61
C GLU A 150 -25.65 -5.10 13.11
N ASP A 151 -25.23 -6.32 13.48
CA ASP A 151 -25.28 -6.80 14.86
C ASP A 151 -24.04 -6.42 15.70
N THR A 152 -22.85 -6.42 15.10
CA THR A 152 -21.59 -6.24 15.82
C THR A 152 -20.51 -5.59 14.96
N LYS A 153 -19.36 -5.28 15.57
CA LYS A 153 -18.17 -4.83 14.87
C LYS A 153 -17.40 -6.04 14.32
N ILE A 154 -16.64 -5.81 13.26
CA ILE A 154 -15.67 -6.77 12.73
C ILE A 154 -14.33 -6.08 12.57
N GLY A 155 -13.26 -6.85 12.73
CA GLY A 155 -11.90 -6.36 12.58
C GLY A 155 -11.13 -7.23 11.61
N TYR A 156 -10.24 -6.64 10.84
CA TYR A 156 -9.28 -7.39 10.06
C TYR A 156 -7.91 -6.72 10.00
N LEU A 157 -6.90 -7.55 9.78
CA LEU A 157 -5.54 -7.20 9.42
C LEU A 157 -5.24 -7.88 8.09
N PHE A 158 -4.77 -7.14 7.10
CA PHE A 158 -4.54 -7.62 5.74
C PHE A 158 -3.10 -7.30 5.35
N ALA A 159 -2.28 -8.33 5.21
CA ALA A 159 -0.89 -8.25 4.76
C ALA A 159 -0.79 -8.83 3.34
N VAL A 160 -0.03 -8.17 2.47
CA VAL A 160 0.30 -8.68 1.13
C VAL A 160 1.68 -9.33 1.19
N GLU A 161 1.96 -10.30 0.33
CA GLU A 161 3.31 -10.84 0.09
C GLU A 161 3.41 -11.30 -1.38
N PRO A 162 4.58 -11.23 -2.04
CA PRO A 162 4.80 -11.87 -3.33
C PRO A 162 5.05 -13.37 -3.19
N HIS A 163 4.52 -14.17 -4.13
CA HIS A 163 5.12 -15.47 -4.44
C HIS A 163 6.49 -15.28 -5.07
N GLU A 164 7.32 -16.33 -5.13
CA GLU A 164 8.63 -16.31 -5.82
C GLU A 164 8.56 -15.75 -7.26
N SER A 165 7.43 -15.94 -7.95
CA SER A 165 7.17 -15.39 -9.29
C SER A 165 6.96 -13.86 -9.33
N GLY A 166 6.73 -13.23 -8.18
CA GLY A 166 6.34 -11.83 -8.04
C GLY A 166 4.83 -11.60 -8.01
N VAL A 167 4.00 -12.63 -8.27
CA VAL A 167 2.54 -12.52 -8.22
C VAL A 167 2.08 -12.32 -6.77
N PRO A 168 1.22 -11.34 -6.47
CA PRO A 168 0.78 -11.05 -5.11
C PRO A 168 -0.19 -12.11 -4.58
N HIS A 169 -0.03 -12.43 -3.30
CA HIS A 169 -1.04 -13.08 -2.47
C HIS A 169 -1.20 -12.29 -1.17
N ALA A 170 -2.21 -12.62 -0.36
CA ALA A 170 -2.44 -11.94 0.90
C ALA A 170 -2.73 -12.90 2.04
N HIS A 171 -2.34 -12.48 3.23
CA HIS A 171 -2.68 -13.11 4.49
C HIS A 171 -3.57 -12.17 5.28
N VAL A 172 -4.67 -12.70 5.79
CA VAL A 172 -5.67 -11.91 6.49
C VAL A 172 -5.98 -12.55 7.83
N LEU A 173 -5.91 -11.76 8.90
CA LEU A 173 -6.50 -12.13 10.17
C LEU A 173 -7.84 -11.42 10.31
N PHE A 174 -8.94 -12.16 10.39
CA PHE A 174 -10.30 -11.64 10.35
C PHE A 174 -11.10 -12.08 11.57
N TYR A 175 -11.69 -11.15 12.30
CA TYR A 175 -12.41 -11.39 13.54
C TYR A 175 -13.91 -11.35 13.31
N VAL A 176 -14.61 -12.44 13.63
CA VAL A 176 -16.05 -12.61 13.41
C VAL A 176 -16.70 -13.47 14.49
N PRO A 177 -18.04 -13.42 14.65
CA PRO A 177 -18.74 -14.31 15.56
C PRO A 177 -18.59 -15.78 15.14
N PHE A 178 -18.39 -16.67 16.12
CA PHE A 178 -18.19 -18.11 15.89
C PHE A 178 -19.30 -18.74 15.02
N ALA A 179 -20.56 -18.36 15.26
CA ALA A 179 -21.72 -18.86 14.53
C ALA A 179 -21.69 -18.54 13.01
N SER A 180 -20.87 -17.58 12.58
CA SER A 180 -20.78 -17.16 11.18
C SER A 180 -19.72 -17.91 10.36
N ILE A 181 -18.81 -18.64 11.02
CA ILE A 181 -17.61 -19.24 10.41
C ILE A 181 -17.97 -20.12 9.21
N GLU A 182 -18.94 -21.04 9.38
CA GLU A 182 -19.32 -21.98 8.31
C GLU A 182 -19.98 -21.29 7.11
N LYS A 183 -20.75 -20.21 7.33
CA LYS A 183 -21.32 -19.41 6.23
C LYS A 183 -20.20 -18.67 5.47
N LEU A 184 -19.29 -18.03 6.20
CA LEU A 184 -18.16 -17.31 5.64
C LEU A 184 -17.21 -18.25 4.88
N LYS A 185 -16.98 -19.47 5.38
CA LYS A 185 -16.20 -20.51 4.70
C LYS A 185 -16.79 -20.87 3.34
N LYS A 186 -18.12 -20.96 3.22
CA LYS A 186 -18.79 -21.21 1.92
C LYS A 186 -18.60 -20.04 0.95
N GLU A 187 -18.76 -18.81 1.43
CA GLU A 187 -18.54 -17.59 0.63
C GLU A 187 -17.07 -17.44 0.21
N PHE A 188 -16.15 -17.75 1.11
CA PHE A 188 -14.71 -17.80 0.84
C PHE A 188 -14.41 -18.77 -0.30
N LYS A 189 -14.93 -20.00 -0.25
CA LYS A 189 -14.76 -20.99 -1.34
C LYS A 189 -15.31 -20.50 -2.68
N LYS A 190 -16.37 -19.69 -2.68
CA LYS A 190 -16.96 -19.13 -3.90
C LYS A 190 -16.07 -18.05 -4.51
N ILE A 191 -15.39 -17.24 -3.69
CA ILE A 191 -14.63 -16.07 -4.14
C ILE A 191 -13.14 -16.41 -4.35
N PHE A 192 -12.53 -17.15 -3.43
CA PHE A 192 -11.10 -17.47 -3.36
C PHE A 192 -10.80 -18.96 -3.52
N GLY A 193 -11.74 -19.75 -4.08
CA GLY A 193 -11.67 -21.20 -4.16
C GLY A 193 -10.67 -21.78 -5.15
N THR A 194 -9.44 -21.26 -5.16
CA THR A 194 -8.31 -21.84 -5.90
C THR A 194 -7.96 -23.22 -5.32
N SER A 195 -7.27 -24.06 -6.10
CA SER A 195 -6.82 -25.38 -5.61
C SER A 195 -5.90 -25.26 -4.40
N GLN A 196 -5.01 -24.26 -4.39
CA GLN A 196 -4.07 -24.01 -3.29
C GLN A 196 -4.80 -23.70 -1.98
N ASN A 197 -5.90 -22.93 -2.04
CA ASN A 197 -6.70 -22.57 -0.88
C ASN A 197 -7.60 -23.69 -0.38
N LYS A 198 -8.08 -24.55 -1.31
CA LYS A 198 -8.99 -25.67 -1.00
C LYS A 198 -8.31 -26.90 -0.42
N GLY A 199 -6.99 -27.05 -0.62
CA GLY A 199 -6.24 -28.19 -0.12
C GLY A 199 -6.28 -28.32 1.41
N GLN A 200 -6.10 -29.56 1.88
CA GLN A 200 -5.85 -29.88 3.29
C GLN A 200 -4.48 -30.54 3.39
N ASP A 201 -3.44 -29.71 3.23
CA ASP A 201 -2.07 -30.19 3.29
C ASP A 201 -1.69 -30.43 4.75
N LYS A 202 -1.26 -31.67 5.08
CA LYS A 202 -0.87 -32.05 6.43
C LYS A 202 0.37 -31.32 6.93
N GLU A 203 1.18 -30.74 6.03
CA GLU A 203 2.30 -29.89 6.42
C GLU A 203 1.86 -28.49 6.88
N ARG A 204 0.64 -28.07 6.52
CA ARG A 204 0.13 -26.71 6.74
C ARG A 204 -0.98 -26.64 7.78
N LEU A 205 -1.65 -27.76 8.05
CA LEU A 205 -2.75 -27.86 9.00
C LEU A 205 -2.40 -28.83 10.12
N SER A 206 -2.75 -28.47 11.36
CA SER A 206 -2.69 -29.41 12.48
C SER A 206 -3.76 -30.50 12.34
N LEU A 207 -3.59 -31.60 13.08
CA LEU A 207 -4.59 -32.68 13.13
C LEU A 207 -5.98 -32.16 13.55
N ASP A 208 -6.02 -31.25 14.54
CA ASP A 208 -7.25 -30.65 15.03
C ASP A 208 -7.93 -29.77 13.97
N GLN A 209 -7.15 -29.00 13.21
CA GLN A 209 -7.67 -28.18 12.11
C GLN A 209 -8.28 -29.05 11.00
N ILE A 210 -7.63 -30.17 10.67
CA ILE A 210 -8.18 -31.13 9.70
C ILE A 210 -9.48 -31.75 10.22
N ALA A 211 -9.51 -32.15 11.49
CA ALA A 211 -10.70 -32.70 12.14
C ALA A 211 -11.87 -31.70 12.15
N ASN A 212 -11.57 -30.41 12.35
CA ASN A 212 -12.54 -29.31 12.29
C ASN A 212 -12.95 -28.94 10.84
N GLY A 213 -12.39 -29.61 9.83
CA GLY A 213 -12.72 -29.37 8.43
C GLY A 213 -12.17 -28.05 7.88
N GLU A 214 -11.10 -27.53 8.48
CA GLU A 214 -10.36 -26.36 8.01
C GLU A 214 -9.65 -26.64 6.68
N MET A 215 -9.22 -25.59 5.99
CA MET A 215 -8.50 -25.68 4.72
C MET A 215 -7.30 -24.74 4.72
N ASN A 216 -6.32 -24.98 3.85
CA ASN A 216 -5.09 -24.19 3.76
C ASN A 216 -5.36 -22.68 3.72
N GLY A 217 -6.40 -22.26 2.99
CA GLY A 217 -6.77 -20.86 2.83
C GLY A 217 -7.66 -20.27 3.92
N PHE A 218 -8.16 -21.05 4.89
CA PHE A 218 -9.15 -20.60 5.87
C PHE A 218 -9.09 -21.46 7.14
N GLN A 219 -8.49 -20.90 8.19
CA GLN A 219 -8.16 -21.57 9.44
C GLN A 219 -8.69 -20.77 10.64
N TRP A 220 -9.29 -21.39 11.65
CA TRP A 220 -9.83 -20.68 12.82
C TRP A 220 -9.44 -21.30 14.16
N THR A 221 -8.92 -22.53 14.18
CA THR A 221 -8.27 -23.11 15.35
C THR A 221 -6.83 -22.58 15.41
N LEU A 222 -6.64 -21.46 16.11
CA LEU A 222 -5.37 -20.72 16.18
C LEU A 222 -4.89 -20.56 17.62
N THR A 223 -3.62 -20.86 17.91
CA THR A 223 -3.01 -20.69 19.24
C THR A 223 -2.47 -19.27 19.48
N ASN A 224 -1.84 -18.66 18.48
CA ASN A 224 -1.34 -17.28 18.53
C ASN A 224 -1.70 -16.50 17.25
N PRO A 225 -2.94 -16.02 17.12
CA PRO A 225 -3.45 -15.39 15.90
C PRO A 225 -2.64 -14.16 15.46
N VAL A 226 -2.20 -13.35 16.43
CA VAL A 226 -1.40 -12.14 16.18
C VAL A 226 -0.01 -12.48 15.68
N GLY A 227 0.65 -13.47 16.29
CA GLY A 227 1.97 -13.93 15.84
C GLY A 227 1.96 -14.42 14.39
N TYR A 228 0.87 -15.08 13.97
CA TYR A 228 0.69 -15.54 12.59
C TYR A 228 0.71 -14.39 11.59
N ILE A 229 -0.08 -13.34 11.81
CA ILE A 229 -0.11 -12.21 10.87
C ILE A 229 1.13 -11.32 10.99
N LEU A 230 1.64 -11.11 12.21
CA LEU A 230 2.83 -10.30 12.43
C LEU A 230 4.05 -10.90 11.73
N LYS A 231 4.18 -12.22 11.62
CA LYS A 231 5.22 -12.88 10.82
C LYS A 231 5.30 -12.33 9.39
N TYR A 232 4.16 -12.13 8.72
CA TYR A 232 4.12 -11.62 7.35
C TYR A 232 4.37 -10.12 7.28
N VAL A 233 3.84 -9.40 8.26
CA VAL A 233 4.04 -7.96 8.41
C VAL A 233 5.53 -7.67 8.63
N THR A 234 6.16 -8.26 9.65
CA THR A 234 7.56 -7.99 10.04
C THR A 234 8.56 -8.36 8.95
N LYS A 235 8.35 -9.48 8.23
CA LYS A 235 9.15 -9.85 7.05
C LYS A 235 9.23 -8.73 5.99
N SER A 236 8.16 -7.96 5.84
CA SER A 236 8.10 -6.88 4.84
C SER A 236 8.86 -5.62 5.27
N PHE A 237 9.34 -5.51 6.51
CA PHE A 237 10.08 -4.36 7.01
C PHE A 237 11.57 -4.62 7.00
N MET A 238 12.31 -3.54 6.73
CA MET A 238 13.74 -3.49 6.89
C MET A 238 14.08 -3.35 8.37
N ASP A 239 15.12 -4.05 8.83
CA ASP A 239 15.67 -3.78 10.15
C ASP A 239 16.53 -2.51 10.08
N ILE A 240 15.87 -1.35 10.17
CA ILE A 240 16.49 -0.02 9.99
C ILE A 240 17.67 0.21 10.96
N LYS A 241 17.74 -0.52 12.08
CA LYS A 241 18.85 -0.40 13.04
C LYS A 241 20.12 -1.12 12.56
N ASN A 242 19.95 -2.27 11.91
CA ASN A 242 21.05 -3.17 11.58
C ASN A 242 21.33 -3.26 10.06
N GLN A 243 20.41 -2.76 9.24
CA GLN A 243 20.49 -2.82 7.78
C GLN A 243 20.50 -1.40 7.20
N SER A 244 21.32 -1.20 6.16
CA SER A 244 21.39 0.06 5.38
C SER A 244 20.85 -0.09 3.96
N GLN A 245 20.71 -1.34 3.48
CA GLN A 245 20.22 -1.67 2.15
C GLN A 245 18.89 -2.43 2.22
N ILE A 246 17.97 -2.11 1.30
CA ILE A 246 16.72 -2.85 1.12
C ILE A 246 16.96 -4.19 0.42
N ASP A 247 16.15 -5.19 0.73
CA ASP A 247 16.14 -6.47 0.03
C ASP A 247 15.16 -6.47 -1.18
N GLU A 248 15.10 -7.60 -1.90
CA GLU A 248 14.19 -7.75 -3.04
C GLU A 248 12.70 -7.68 -2.64
N LEU A 249 12.34 -8.10 -1.42
CA LEU A 249 10.97 -8.04 -0.93
C LEU A 249 10.54 -6.58 -0.73
N GLN A 250 11.37 -5.75 -0.07
CA GLN A 250 11.06 -4.34 0.09
C GLN A 250 11.08 -3.59 -1.25
N ALA A 251 12.03 -3.91 -2.14
CA ALA A 251 12.08 -3.38 -3.50
C ALA A 251 10.80 -3.70 -4.29
N TRP A 252 10.24 -4.91 -4.13
CA TRP A 252 9.00 -5.31 -4.79
C TRP A 252 7.83 -4.39 -4.43
N TYR A 253 7.65 -4.09 -3.12
CA TYR A 253 6.63 -3.13 -2.68
C TYR A 253 6.84 -1.73 -3.25
N ILE A 254 8.10 -1.27 -3.29
CA ILE A 254 8.45 0.08 -3.74
C ILE A 254 8.21 0.24 -5.25
N LYS A 255 8.67 -0.74 -6.05
CA LYS A 255 8.53 -0.77 -7.51
C LYS A 255 7.06 -0.81 -7.91
N HIS A 256 6.29 -1.74 -7.34
CA HIS A 256 4.90 -1.98 -7.72
C HIS A 256 3.89 -1.13 -6.95
N ARG A 257 4.35 -0.28 -6.01
CA ARG A 257 3.51 0.62 -5.19
C ARG A 257 2.42 -0.13 -4.44
N ILE A 258 2.78 -1.27 -3.87
CA ILE A 258 1.86 -2.14 -3.15
C ILE A 258 1.83 -1.74 -1.67
N VAL A 259 0.63 -1.61 -1.13
CA VAL A 259 0.45 -1.38 0.30
C VAL A 259 0.71 -2.70 1.02
N ARG A 260 1.75 -2.70 1.88
CA ARG A 260 2.18 -3.88 2.65
C ARG A 260 1.08 -4.40 3.57
N PHE A 261 0.44 -3.48 4.27
CA PHE A 261 -0.45 -3.79 5.37
C PHE A 261 -1.62 -2.80 5.45
N THR A 262 -2.83 -3.31 5.65
CA THR A 262 -4.04 -2.52 5.90
C THR A 262 -4.84 -3.14 7.04
N THR A 263 -5.52 -2.31 7.83
CA THR A 263 -6.35 -2.77 8.95
C THR A 263 -7.75 -2.20 8.86
N SER A 264 -8.67 -2.78 9.60
CA SER A 264 -9.90 -2.07 9.98
C SER A 264 -9.59 -0.82 10.80
N HIS A 265 -10.57 0.09 10.87
CA HIS A 265 -10.51 1.20 11.81
C HIS A 265 -10.60 0.66 13.24
N THR A 266 -9.76 1.21 14.11
CA THR A 266 -9.82 1.03 15.57
C THR A 266 -10.93 1.88 16.17
N LEU A 267 -11.20 1.72 17.47
CA LEU A 267 -12.20 2.50 18.21
C LEU A 267 -11.93 4.01 18.18
N VAL A 268 -10.66 4.39 18.32
CA VAL A 268 -10.20 5.78 18.17
C VAL A 268 -9.62 5.98 16.77
N PRO A 269 -9.94 7.09 16.08
CA PRO A 269 -9.38 7.39 14.76
C PRO A 269 -7.85 7.55 14.77
N GLN A 270 -7.20 7.14 13.69
CA GLN A 270 -5.74 7.21 13.54
C GLN A 270 -5.17 8.62 13.73
N TRP A 271 -5.89 9.66 13.29
CA TRP A 271 -5.44 11.03 13.44
C TRP A 271 -5.44 11.48 14.92
N VAL A 272 -6.41 11.01 15.71
CA VAL A 272 -6.46 11.27 17.16
C VAL A 272 -5.29 10.60 17.84
N TYR A 273 -5.02 9.32 17.54
CA TYR A 273 -3.84 8.62 18.06
C TYR A 273 -2.52 9.33 17.76
N ASN A 274 -2.38 9.86 16.55
CA ASN A 274 -1.17 10.56 16.16
C ASN A 274 -1.00 11.87 16.92
N LYS A 275 -2.11 12.56 17.25
CA LYS A 275 -2.08 13.82 17.97
C LYS A 275 -1.95 13.63 19.47
N VAL A 276 -2.57 12.63 20.07
CA VAL A 276 -2.43 12.37 21.52
C VAL A 276 -1.05 11.83 21.87
N TYR A 277 -0.29 11.28 20.92
CA TYR A 277 1.06 10.71 21.12
C TYR A 277 2.01 11.52 22.05
N PRO A 278 2.07 12.86 21.99
CA PRO A 278 2.91 13.65 22.90
C PRO A 278 2.43 13.69 24.36
N LEU A 279 1.15 13.41 24.61
CA LEU A 279 0.54 13.32 25.93
C LEU A 279 0.46 11.87 26.44
N GLU A 280 0.14 10.93 25.54
CA GLU A 280 -0.05 9.52 25.84
C GLU A 280 0.25 8.66 24.60
N ASN A 281 1.06 7.62 24.76
CA ASN A 281 1.52 6.77 23.66
C ASN A 281 0.93 5.36 23.68
N ASP A 282 0.19 5.01 24.72
CA ASP A 282 -0.48 3.72 24.84
C ASP A 282 -1.87 3.73 24.17
N TRP A 283 -1.95 3.17 22.97
CA TRP A 283 -3.21 3.08 22.22
C TRP A 283 -4.22 2.14 22.86
N LEU A 284 -3.74 1.16 23.64
CA LEU A 284 -4.61 0.24 24.32
C LEU A 284 -5.38 0.97 25.42
N TYR A 285 -4.65 1.70 26.28
CA TYR A 285 -5.24 2.56 27.31
C TYR A 285 -6.24 3.56 26.69
N LEU A 286 -5.86 4.24 25.62
CA LEU A 286 -6.74 5.20 24.93
C LEU A 286 -8.00 4.54 24.32
N SER A 287 -7.89 3.30 23.83
CA SER A 287 -9.06 2.52 23.38
C SER A 287 -9.95 2.11 24.54
N ASP A 288 -9.36 1.73 25.68
CA ASP A 288 -10.09 1.38 26.89
C ASP A 288 -10.91 2.57 27.40
N LEU A 289 -10.30 3.77 27.44
CA LEU A 289 -11.02 5.00 27.78
C LEU A 289 -12.21 5.25 26.84
N LYS A 290 -12.10 4.92 25.56
CA LYS A 290 -13.22 5.10 24.63
C LYS A 290 -14.43 4.21 24.93
N ILE A 291 -14.19 3.06 25.56
CA ILE A 291 -15.23 2.10 25.97
C ILE A 291 -15.77 2.48 27.35
N ASN A 292 -14.88 2.77 28.29
CA ASN A 292 -15.19 2.85 29.73
C ASN A 292 -15.34 4.27 30.28
N SER A 293 -14.99 5.28 29.49
CA SER A 293 -14.86 6.67 29.95
C SER A 293 -15.40 7.68 28.93
N MET A 294 -15.35 8.96 29.29
CA MET A 294 -15.82 10.05 28.43
C MET A 294 -14.73 10.46 27.44
N CYS A 295 -15.02 10.33 26.15
CA CYS A 295 -14.11 10.71 25.08
C CYS A 295 -14.88 11.42 23.97
N GLU A 296 -14.33 12.51 23.47
CA GLU A 296 -14.88 13.29 22.38
C GLU A 296 -13.78 13.79 21.45
N TRP A 297 -14.11 13.97 20.17
CA TRP A 297 -13.21 14.53 19.18
C TRP A 297 -13.99 15.14 18.02
N SER A 298 -13.42 16.18 17.41
CA SER A 298 -13.95 16.83 16.22
C SER A 298 -12.80 17.09 15.25
N ALA A 299 -12.88 16.48 14.06
CA ALA A 299 -11.90 16.72 13.00
C ALA A 299 -12.06 18.13 12.39
N GLU A 300 -13.27 18.69 12.44
CA GLU A 300 -13.59 20.02 11.91
C GLU A 300 -13.07 21.12 12.86
N ASP A 301 -13.27 20.96 14.16
CA ASP A 301 -12.80 21.92 15.17
C ASP A 301 -11.33 21.74 15.56
N ASP A 302 -10.73 20.67 15.02
CA ASP A 302 -9.37 20.21 15.30
C ASP A 302 -9.13 19.97 16.80
N TYR A 303 -9.94 19.09 17.39
CA TYR A 303 -10.04 18.90 18.84
C TYR A 303 -10.15 17.43 19.26
N PHE A 304 -9.60 17.09 20.43
CA PHE A 304 -9.98 15.88 21.16
C PHE A 304 -9.92 16.10 22.68
N LYS A 305 -10.70 15.30 23.42
CA LYS A 305 -10.61 15.16 24.86
C LYS A 305 -10.84 13.71 25.27
N PHE A 306 -9.95 13.22 26.14
CA PHE A 306 -10.09 11.96 26.86
C PHE A 306 -10.14 12.28 28.34
N GLU A 307 -11.15 11.78 29.04
CA GLU A 307 -11.32 11.98 30.47
C GLU A 307 -11.38 10.62 31.17
N ASP A 308 -10.30 10.29 31.89
CA ASP A 308 -10.26 9.13 32.77
C ASP A 308 -10.77 9.54 34.16
N THR A 309 -12.04 9.23 34.41
CA THR A 309 -12.70 9.52 35.69
C THR A 309 -12.16 8.66 36.84
N LYS A 310 -11.53 7.51 36.56
CA LYS A 310 -10.97 6.63 37.60
C LYS A 310 -9.64 7.17 38.12
N LEU A 311 -8.82 7.71 37.22
CA LEU A 311 -7.50 8.26 37.55
C LEU A 311 -7.51 9.78 37.72
N GLY A 312 -8.65 10.46 37.53
CA GLY A 312 -8.73 11.92 37.55
C GLY A 312 -7.91 12.60 36.44
N LYS A 313 -7.54 11.86 35.37
CA LYS A 313 -6.62 12.32 34.32
C LYS A 313 -7.41 12.76 33.10
N THR A 314 -7.18 13.99 32.62
CA THR A 314 -7.78 14.50 31.38
C THR A 314 -6.70 14.85 30.37
N LEU A 315 -6.80 14.30 29.16
CA LEU A 315 -5.95 14.64 28.01
C LEU A 315 -6.77 15.49 27.04
N MET A 316 -6.30 16.69 26.74
CA MET A 316 -7.02 17.61 25.86
C MET A 316 -6.10 18.17 24.78
N TYR A 317 -6.67 18.37 23.60
CA TYR A 317 -6.02 19.02 22.49
C TYR A 317 -6.99 19.93 21.77
N THR A 318 -6.60 21.18 21.55
CA THR A 318 -7.40 22.16 20.82
C THR A 318 -6.51 22.93 19.86
N ARG A 319 -6.63 22.67 18.56
CA ARG A 319 -6.01 23.45 17.46
C ARG A 319 -4.51 23.70 17.60
N GLY A 320 -3.76 22.78 18.18
CA GLY A 320 -2.31 22.91 18.37
C GLY A 320 -1.87 23.09 19.82
N LEU A 321 -2.79 23.43 20.72
CA LEU A 321 -2.55 23.45 22.15
C LEU A 321 -2.82 22.06 22.74
N TYR A 322 -1.86 21.53 23.49
CA TYR A 322 -1.96 20.26 24.20
C TYR A 322 -1.99 20.54 25.70
N GLN A 323 -2.93 19.92 26.41
CA GLN A 323 -3.10 20.09 27.84
C GLN A 323 -3.35 18.75 28.52
N MET A 324 -2.76 18.56 29.70
CA MET A 324 -3.02 17.43 30.58
C MET A 324 -3.40 17.93 31.96
N PHE A 325 -4.53 17.47 32.46
CA PHE A 325 -5.00 17.76 33.81
C PHE A 325 -4.95 16.50 34.68
N GLN A 326 -4.64 16.70 35.96
CA GLN A 326 -4.71 15.68 37.01
C GLN A 326 -5.55 16.26 38.14
N ASP A 327 -6.67 15.60 38.45
CA ASP A 327 -7.63 16.01 39.48
C ASP A 327 -8.07 17.48 39.32
N GLY A 328 -8.27 17.90 38.07
CA GLY A 328 -8.68 19.26 37.68
C GLY A 328 -7.54 20.29 37.62
N SER A 329 -6.33 19.95 38.06
CA SER A 329 -5.17 20.85 38.01
C SER A 329 -4.36 20.63 36.72
N LEU A 330 -3.97 21.71 36.05
CA LEU A 330 -3.15 21.65 34.83
C LEU A 330 -1.71 21.22 35.19
N VAL A 331 -1.28 20.09 34.64
CA VAL A 331 0.06 19.52 34.90
C VAL A 331 1.01 19.77 33.74
N HIS A 332 0.51 19.60 32.51
CA HIS A 332 1.29 19.84 31.30
C HIS A 332 0.51 20.69 30.32
N GLU A 333 1.19 21.67 29.74
CA GLU A 333 0.71 22.48 28.63
C GLU A 333 1.85 22.71 27.65
N PHE A 334 1.60 22.50 26.37
CA PHE A 334 2.55 22.86 25.32
C PHE A 334 1.87 23.07 23.97
N GLY A 335 2.58 23.78 23.09
CA GLY A 335 2.07 24.18 21.79
C GLY A 335 1.35 25.52 21.87
N GLU A 336 0.74 25.92 20.76
CA GLU A 336 0.04 27.19 20.62
C GLU A 336 -1.30 26.93 19.97
N MET A 337 -2.35 27.54 20.51
CA MET A 337 -3.68 27.50 19.90
C MET A 337 -3.65 28.27 18.59
N LYS A 338 -3.85 27.56 17.48
CA LYS A 338 -3.87 28.15 16.15
C LYS A 338 -5.29 28.59 15.82
N GLU A 339 -5.36 29.64 15.01
CA GLU A 339 -6.62 30.06 14.42
C GLU A 339 -7.20 28.94 13.57
N LEU A 340 -8.53 28.81 13.61
CA LEU A 340 -9.23 27.87 12.75
C LEU A 340 -9.03 28.33 11.31
N LYS A 341 -8.16 27.63 10.58
CA LYS A 341 -8.07 27.84 9.13
C LYS A 341 -9.40 27.39 8.56
N LEU A 342 -10.17 28.34 8.02
CA LEU A 342 -11.27 28.00 7.14
C LEU A 342 -10.74 26.95 6.17
N PRO A 343 -11.45 25.82 5.98
CA PRO A 343 -11.02 24.83 5.01
C PRO A 343 -10.70 25.63 3.76
N ASN A 344 -9.47 25.49 3.26
CA ASN A 344 -9.17 25.96 1.93
C ASN A 344 -10.26 25.29 1.10
N THR A 345 -11.30 26.05 0.73
CA THR A 345 -12.13 25.68 -0.38
C THR A 345 -11.07 25.62 -1.45
N MET A 346 -10.60 24.40 -1.75
CA MET A 346 -10.10 24.12 -3.07
C MET A 346 -11.16 24.79 -3.92
N LYS A 347 -10.81 25.92 -4.55
CA LYS A 347 -11.59 26.39 -5.67
C LYS A 347 -11.76 25.12 -6.46
N PHE A 348 -12.96 24.55 -6.45
CA PHE A 348 -13.33 23.55 -7.42
C PHE A 348 -12.98 24.30 -8.69
N ARG A 349 -11.80 24.01 -9.25
CA ARG A 349 -11.61 24.29 -10.65
C ARG A 349 -12.66 23.37 -11.21
N ASP A 350 -13.79 23.96 -11.58
CA ASP A 350 -14.73 23.42 -12.54
C ASP A 350 -13.95 23.16 -13.83
N LYS A 351 -13.07 22.18 -13.75
CA LYS A 351 -12.73 21.36 -14.87
C LYS A 351 -13.63 20.17 -14.68
N PHE A 352 -14.92 20.39 -14.94
CA PHE A 352 -15.63 19.47 -15.80
C PHE A 352 -14.79 19.34 -17.07
N VAL A 353 -13.74 18.53 -17.02
CA VAL A 353 -13.26 17.89 -18.23
C VAL A 353 -14.32 16.84 -18.47
N LEU A 354 -15.40 17.24 -19.16
CA LEU A 354 -15.95 16.33 -20.14
C LEU A 354 -14.75 15.96 -21.00
N ARG A 355 -14.07 14.86 -20.64
CA ARG A 355 -13.31 14.12 -21.64
C ARG A 355 -14.39 13.64 -22.58
N GLN A 356 -14.77 14.50 -23.52
CA GLN A 356 -15.25 14.04 -24.79
C GLN A 356 -14.12 13.14 -25.27
N HIS A 357 -14.28 11.84 -25.02
CA HIS A 357 -13.57 10.83 -25.75
C HIS A 357 -14.00 11.06 -27.19
N LYS A 358 -13.33 11.97 -27.90
CA LYS A 358 -13.13 11.81 -29.32
C LYS A 358 -12.54 10.41 -29.40
N LYS A 359 -13.36 9.44 -29.85
CA LYS A 359 -12.88 8.12 -30.21
C LYS A 359 -11.81 8.40 -31.26
N PHE A 360 -10.56 8.46 -30.84
CA PHE A 360 -9.46 8.41 -31.78
C PHE A 360 -9.66 7.05 -32.44
N ILE A 361 -10.07 7.07 -33.71
CA ILE A 361 -10.04 5.88 -34.54
C ILE A 361 -8.57 5.46 -34.51
N LYS A 362 -8.27 4.40 -33.76
CA LYS A 362 -6.95 3.78 -33.77
C LYS A 362 -6.83 3.16 -35.16
N ILE A 363 -6.21 3.89 -36.08
CA ILE A 363 -5.79 3.33 -37.35
C ILE A 363 -4.59 2.45 -37.01
N GLU A 364 -4.81 1.14 -36.94
CA GLU A 364 -3.74 0.17 -36.77
C GLU A 364 -3.11 -0.07 -38.15
N LEU A 365 -1.90 0.45 -38.35
CA LEU A 365 -1.14 0.18 -39.56
C LEU A 365 -0.30 -1.08 -39.34
N PHE A 366 -0.35 -1.97 -40.32
CA PHE A 366 0.48 -3.17 -40.36
C PHE A 366 1.48 -3.02 -41.51
N ASN A 367 2.72 -3.44 -41.31
CA ASN A 367 3.66 -3.55 -42.43
C ASN A 367 3.23 -4.70 -43.38
N VAL A 368 3.87 -4.79 -44.54
CA VAL A 368 3.60 -5.83 -45.56
C VAL A 368 3.77 -7.27 -45.02
N LYS A 369 4.42 -7.43 -43.86
CA LYS A 369 4.63 -8.71 -43.15
C LYS A 369 3.65 -8.93 -41.98
N GLY A 370 2.63 -8.09 -41.83
CA GLY A 370 1.60 -8.23 -40.79
C GLY A 370 2.03 -7.77 -39.38
N GLN A 371 3.13 -7.02 -39.24
CA GLN A 371 3.56 -6.49 -37.94
C GLN A 371 2.98 -5.10 -37.70
N LYS A 372 2.41 -4.89 -36.51
CA LYS A 372 1.83 -3.63 -36.08
C LYS A 372 2.89 -2.53 -35.98
N ILE A 373 2.65 -1.40 -36.66
CA ILE A 373 3.51 -0.20 -36.64
C ILE A 373 2.96 0.78 -35.60
N GLU A 374 3.71 1.07 -34.53
CA GLU A 374 3.38 2.15 -33.61
C GLU A 374 3.76 3.50 -34.21
N LEU A 375 2.77 4.25 -34.71
CA LEU A 375 2.97 5.50 -35.45
C LEU A 375 3.56 6.67 -34.64
N TYR A 376 3.50 6.64 -33.31
CA TYR A 376 4.04 7.72 -32.48
C TYR A 376 4.63 7.18 -31.17
N PRO A 377 5.97 7.07 -31.05
CA PRO A 377 6.57 6.80 -29.75
C PRO A 377 6.19 7.93 -28.79
N LYS A 378 5.80 7.58 -27.55
CA LYS A 378 5.52 8.59 -26.51
C LYS A 378 6.67 9.60 -26.46
N PRO A 379 6.38 10.93 -26.46
CA PRO A 379 7.41 11.95 -26.34
C PRO A 379 8.32 11.66 -25.14
N ILE A 380 9.62 11.86 -25.31
CA ILE A 380 10.63 11.52 -24.29
C ILE A 380 10.31 12.20 -22.94
N ALA A 381 9.89 13.46 -22.98
CA ALA A 381 9.45 14.22 -21.81
C ALA A 381 8.22 13.63 -21.08
N GLN A 382 7.41 12.79 -21.72
CA GLN A 382 6.22 12.17 -21.13
C GLN A 382 6.46 10.72 -20.66
N ARG A 383 7.66 10.18 -20.85
CA ARG A 383 8.02 8.85 -20.35
C ARG A 383 8.15 8.87 -18.82
N LYS A 384 7.73 7.79 -18.17
CA LYS A 384 7.99 7.60 -16.74
C LYS A 384 9.51 7.44 -16.53
N ASN A 385 10.04 7.87 -15.39
CA ASN A 385 11.48 7.84 -15.12
C ASN A 385 12.09 6.44 -15.34
N TYR A 386 11.39 5.38 -14.91
CA TYR A 386 11.82 4.00 -15.14
C TYR A 386 11.92 3.66 -16.64
N ASP A 387 10.85 3.91 -17.39
CA ASP A 387 10.78 3.65 -18.84
C ASP A 387 11.84 4.46 -19.60
N LEU A 388 12.10 5.69 -19.15
CA LEU A 388 13.08 6.59 -19.74
C LEU A 388 14.51 6.08 -19.56
N VAL A 389 14.89 5.66 -18.35
CA VAL A 389 16.23 5.11 -18.08
C VAL A 389 16.45 3.77 -18.80
N GLN A 390 15.44 2.91 -18.80
CA GLN A 390 15.47 1.65 -19.55
C GLN A 390 15.64 1.90 -21.05
N TYR A 391 14.94 2.91 -21.58
CA TYR A 391 15.08 3.29 -22.97
C TYR A 391 16.47 3.84 -23.27
N TYR A 392 17.00 4.73 -22.43
CA TYR A 392 18.36 5.27 -22.54
C TYR A 392 19.42 4.16 -22.60
N ARG A 393 19.39 3.20 -21.68
CA ARG A 393 20.35 2.09 -21.63
C ARG A 393 20.25 1.12 -22.82
N LYS A 394 19.10 1.08 -23.50
CA LYS A 394 18.90 0.27 -24.71
C LYS A 394 19.37 0.97 -25.99
N LEU A 395 19.53 2.29 -25.96
CA LEU A 395 20.06 3.01 -27.11
C LEU A 395 21.54 2.74 -27.24
N ASN A 396 21.96 2.24 -28.40
CA ASN A 396 23.36 2.16 -28.77
C ASN A 396 23.73 3.44 -29.52
N PRO A 397 24.63 4.30 -28.99
CA PRO A 397 25.06 5.53 -29.65
C PRO A 397 25.56 5.33 -31.09
N GLU A 398 26.16 4.17 -31.39
CA GLU A 398 26.72 3.86 -32.71
C GLU A 398 25.64 3.50 -33.75
N LEU A 399 24.45 3.08 -33.31
CA LEU A 399 23.38 2.58 -34.19
C LEU A 399 22.12 3.45 -34.17
N CYS A 400 22.07 4.45 -33.29
CA CYS A 400 20.91 5.31 -33.13
C CYS A 400 21.22 6.76 -33.55
N ASN A 401 20.17 7.52 -33.87
CA ASN A 401 20.32 8.94 -34.16
C ASN A 401 20.90 9.66 -32.92
N LEU A 402 22.05 10.31 -33.08
CA LEU A 402 22.79 10.94 -31.98
C LEU A 402 22.02 12.10 -31.33
N GLN A 403 21.23 12.87 -32.09
CA GLN A 403 20.36 13.90 -31.52
C GLN A 403 19.26 13.29 -30.65
N HIS A 404 18.70 12.16 -31.07
CA HIS A 404 17.70 11.44 -30.27
C HIS A 404 18.33 10.83 -29.01
N PHE A 405 19.54 10.28 -29.10
CA PHE A 405 20.31 9.85 -27.94
C PHE A 405 20.54 11.01 -26.96
N GLY A 406 21.02 12.15 -27.46
CA GLY A 406 21.23 13.36 -26.68
C GLY A 406 19.95 13.89 -26.02
N LEU A 407 18.81 13.82 -26.72
CA LEU A 407 17.51 14.23 -26.17
C LEU A 407 17.10 13.34 -24.99
N VAL A 408 17.29 12.01 -25.11
CA VAL A 408 17.04 11.07 -24.02
C VAL A 408 18.02 11.27 -22.87
N GLN A 409 19.31 11.46 -23.17
CA GLN A 409 20.36 11.68 -22.18
C GLN A 409 20.10 12.95 -21.36
N ASN A 410 19.82 14.06 -22.05
CA ASN A 410 19.52 15.34 -21.41
C ASN A 410 18.28 15.26 -20.52
N GLU A 411 17.24 14.55 -20.96
CA GLU A 411 16.05 14.37 -20.13
C GLU A 411 16.33 13.49 -18.90
N CYS A 412 17.21 12.49 -19.02
CA CYS A 412 17.70 11.71 -17.87
C CYS A 412 18.52 12.58 -16.89
N ILE A 413 19.44 13.40 -17.38
CA ILE A 413 20.27 14.31 -16.56
C ILE A 413 19.40 15.35 -15.87
N LYS A 414 18.49 15.99 -16.61
CA LYS A 414 17.56 17.00 -16.10
C LYS A 414 16.69 16.48 -14.95
N ARG A 415 16.34 15.19 -14.97
CA ARG A 415 15.56 14.52 -13.92
C ARG A 415 16.42 13.93 -12.80
N GLY A 416 17.74 14.12 -12.84
CA GLY A 416 18.69 13.53 -11.89
C GLY A 416 18.67 12.01 -11.92
N LEU A 417 18.45 11.39 -13.08
CA LEU A 417 18.42 9.93 -13.24
C LEU A 417 19.79 9.35 -13.59
N ILE A 418 20.66 10.15 -14.21
CA ILE A 418 22.07 9.85 -14.50
C ILE A 418 22.91 11.09 -14.19
N GLU A 419 24.20 10.91 -13.93
CA GLU A 419 25.15 12.02 -13.78
C GLU A 419 25.66 12.47 -15.15
N GLY A 420 25.86 13.78 -15.33
CA GLY A 420 26.34 14.36 -16.57
C GLY A 420 26.00 15.85 -16.69
N GLN A 421 26.50 16.48 -17.74
CA GLN A 421 26.14 17.85 -18.11
C GLN A 421 25.16 17.83 -19.29
N ILE A 422 24.16 18.70 -19.25
CA ILE A 422 23.22 18.85 -20.37
C ILE A 422 23.99 19.43 -21.55
N GLN A 423 24.02 18.70 -22.67
CA GLN A 423 24.71 19.10 -23.89
C GLN A 423 23.71 19.67 -24.91
N SER A 424 24.14 20.56 -25.80
CA SER A 424 23.25 21.06 -26.85
C SER A 424 22.96 19.94 -27.84
N LEU A 425 21.72 19.83 -28.34
CA LEU A 425 21.38 18.83 -29.36
C LEU A 425 22.17 19.03 -30.67
N ASN A 426 22.67 20.25 -30.90
CA ASN A 426 23.51 20.56 -32.05
C ASN A 426 24.93 19.98 -31.93
N ASP A 427 25.42 19.72 -30.71
CA ASP A 427 26.75 19.18 -30.46
C ASP A 427 26.84 17.68 -30.82
N PHE A 428 25.68 17.03 -31.01
CA PHE A 428 25.57 15.63 -31.43
C PHE A 428 25.68 15.42 -32.95
N ASN A 429 25.85 16.49 -33.74
CA ASN A 429 25.97 16.46 -35.20
C ASN A 429 27.37 16.81 -35.73
N THR A 430 28.31 17.20 -34.88
CA THR A 430 29.68 17.47 -35.31
C THR A 430 30.43 16.15 -35.44
N ASP A 431 30.58 15.67 -36.67
CA ASP A 431 31.63 14.73 -37.03
C ASP A 431 32.96 15.33 -36.52
N PHE A 432 33.65 14.62 -35.63
CA PHE A 432 35.05 14.91 -35.38
C PHE A 432 35.80 14.55 -36.67
N GLU A 433 36.08 15.55 -37.51
CA GLU A 433 37.19 15.45 -38.45
C GLU A 433 38.44 15.16 -37.60
N MET A 434 38.89 13.90 -37.64
CA MET A 434 40.18 13.54 -37.10
C MET A 434 41.23 14.31 -37.88
N GLY A 435 41.90 15.25 -37.21
CA GLY A 435 43.02 16.00 -37.76
C GLY A 435 44.10 15.04 -38.29
N ALA A 436 44.52 15.33 -39.52
CA ALA A 436 45.81 14.90 -40.06
C ALA A 436 46.92 15.86 -39.60
#